data_AF-A0A6V8Q807-F1
#
_entry.id   AF-A0A6V8Q807-F1
#
_cell.length_a   1.000
_cell.length_b   1.000
_cell.length_c   1.000
_cell.angle_alpha   90.00
_cell.angle_beta   90.00
_cell.angle_gamma   90.00
#
_symmetry.space_group_name_H-M   'P 1'
#
loop_
_entity.id
_entity.type
_entity.pdbx_description
1 polymer ?
#
loop_
_entity_poly.entity_id
_entity_poly.type
_entity_poly.pdbx_seq_one_letter_code
_entity_poly.pdbx_strand_id
1 'polypeptide(L)'
;EIDEYDPVEEEKSTFRIASYNSNKLQQQIPIKSLNLRSEDRLYILQGKLRPVIILGYCDADWLYDPMTKGGIWEKLILCLPIFTFKARHSQDYVVKIQIFEIPNLFYIKPSNKGVTEESAARFELIQPIHKGDLQPLKNLNERPFKLSGDTLKVLWNHLCIFLTARPLFEELQKDLQAYAELIKEKIGWR
;
A
#
# COMPACT_ATOMS: atom_id res chain seq x y z
N GLU A 1 3.35 -30.25 -5.62
CA GLU A 1 1.97 -30.32 -6.16
C GLU A 1 1.01 -30.55 -5.00
N ILE A 2 -0.20 -30.02 -5.08
CA ILE A 2 -1.27 -30.35 -4.12
C ILE A 2 -1.68 -31.79 -4.39
N ASP A 3 -1.65 -32.63 -3.37
CA ASP A 3 -2.11 -34.02 -3.47
C ASP A 3 -3.59 -34.10 -3.08
N GLU A 4 -3.95 -33.46 -1.96
CA GLU A 4 -5.32 -33.33 -1.49
C GLU A 4 -5.52 -31.95 -0.84
N TYR A 5 -6.58 -31.24 -1.20
CA TYR A 5 -6.91 -29.91 -0.67
C TYR A 5 -8.31 -29.92 -0.07
N ASP A 6 -8.39 -29.59 1.22
CA ASP A 6 -9.65 -29.40 1.93
C ASP A 6 -9.84 -27.89 2.19
N PRO A 7 -10.83 -27.24 1.56
CA PRO A 7 -11.08 -25.81 1.76
C PRO A 7 -11.72 -25.48 3.11
N VAL A 8 -12.19 -26.47 3.87
CA VAL A 8 -12.80 -26.28 5.19
C VAL A 8 -11.75 -26.40 6.28
N GLU A 9 -10.77 -27.30 6.12
CA GLU A 9 -9.68 -27.52 7.07
C GLU A 9 -8.33 -27.50 6.35
N GLU A 10 -7.89 -26.28 6.00
CA GLU A 10 -6.70 -26.04 5.16
C GLU A 10 -5.42 -26.70 5.73
N GLU A 11 -5.34 -26.83 7.06
CA GLU A 11 -4.24 -27.49 7.79
C GLU A 11 -4.09 -28.99 7.48
N LYS A 12 -5.16 -29.64 7.02
CA LYS A 12 -5.15 -31.05 6.63
C LYS A 12 -4.76 -31.27 5.17
N SER A 13 -4.52 -30.19 4.42
CA SER A 13 -4.10 -30.30 3.03
C SER A 13 -2.73 -30.95 2.92
N THR A 14 -2.62 -31.99 2.12
CA THR A 14 -1.37 -32.72 1.90
C THR A 14 -0.69 -32.26 0.61
N PHE A 15 0.60 -31.95 0.72
CA PHE A 15 1.43 -31.53 -0.40
C PHE A 15 2.49 -32.59 -0.66
N ARG A 16 2.64 -32.98 -1.93
CA ARG A 16 3.74 -33.85 -2.36
C ARG A 16 4.82 -33.05 -3.06
N ILE A 17 6.06 -33.39 -2.76
CA ILE A 17 7.23 -32.92 -3.52
C ILE A 17 7.31 -33.80 -4.77
N ALA A 18 6.91 -33.23 -5.91
CA ALA A 18 7.01 -33.90 -7.20
C ALA A 18 8.23 -33.37 -7.96
N SER A 19 9.02 -34.28 -8.55
CA SER A 19 10.10 -33.93 -9.46
C SER A 19 9.53 -33.20 -10.67
N TYR A 20 10.12 -32.07 -11.01
CA TYR A 20 9.72 -31.26 -12.16
C TYR A 20 9.84 -32.09 -13.44
N ASN A 21 8.71 -32.36 -14.09
CA ASN A 21 8.65 -33.10 -15.35
C ASN A 21 8.42 -32.11 -16.50
N SER A 22 9.47 -31.84 -17.28
CA SER A 22 9.49 -30.88 -18.38
C SER A 22 8.54 -31.22 -19.54
N ASN A 23 7.90 -32.39 -19.52
CA ASN A 23 7.04 -32.87 -20.60
C ASN A 23 5.54 -32.55 -20.43
N LYS A 24 5.11 -31.95 -19.30
CA LYS A 24 3.72 -31.44 -19.17
C LYS A 24 3.60 -30.03 -19.77
N LEU A 25 3.43 -29.99 -21.08
CA LEU A 25 2.99 -28.81 -21.83
C LEU A 25 1.54 -28.47 -21.46
N GLN A 26 1.33 -27.62 -20.46
CA GLN A 26 0.10 -26.83 -20.35
C GLN A 26 0.40 -25.49 -19.66
N GLN A 27 0.33 -24.44 -20.48
CA GLN A 27 0.38 -23.02 -20.14
C GLN A 27 1.68 -22.52 -19.48
N GLN A 28 2.74 -22.46 -20.28
CA GLN A 28 3.88 -21.61 -19.97
C GLN A 28 3.48 -20.15 -20.18
N ILE A 29 3.16 -19.44 -19.09
CA ILE A 29 3.47 -18.01 -19.01
C ILE A 29 4.96 -17.91 -19.36
N PRO A 30 5.40 -17.08 -20.32
CA PRO A 30 6.79 -17.02 -20.73
C PRO A 30 7.60 -16.35 -19.62
N ILE A 31 7.97 -17.11 -18.60
CA ILE A 31 9.03 -16.72 -17.69
C ILE A 31 10.31 -16.93 -18.47
N LYS A 32 10.84 -15.83 -19.02
CA LYS A 32 12.16 -15.78 -19.64
C LYS A 32 13.14 -16.54 -18.75
N SER A 33 13.88 -17.50 -19.30
CA SER A 33 14.84 -18.30 -18.54
C SER A 33 15.84 -17.38 -17.83
N LEU A 34 15.68 -17.21 -16.53
CA LEU A 34 16.59 -16.39 -15.72
C LEU A 34 17.81 -17.26 -15.41
N ASN A 35 19.00 -16.84 -15.85
CA ASN A 35 20.27 -17.51 -15.57
C ASN A 35 20.70 -17.27 -14.12
N LEU A 36 19.91 -17.75 -13.17
CA LEU A 36 20.18 -17.64 -11.74
C LEU A 36 21.29 -18.61 -11.33
N ARG A 37 22.25 -18.13 -10.55
CA ARG A 37 23.29 -18.94 -9.90
C ARG A 37 22.73 -19.57 -8.61
N SER A 38 23.45 -20.55 -8.04
CA SER A 38 23.03 -21.26 -6.82
C SER A 38 22.72 -20.34 -5.63
N GLU A 39 23.34 -19.17 -5.59
CA GLU A 39 23.18 -18.19 -4.52
C GLU A 39 22.13 -17.10 -4.82
N ASP A 40 21.61 -17.05 -6.05
CA ASP A 40 20.66 -16.02 -6.46
C ASP A 40 19.27 -16.34 -5.94
N ARG A 41 18.63 -15.35 -5.30
CA ARG A 41 17.25 -15.46 -4.82
C ARG A 41 16.32 -14.70 -5.78
N LEU A 42 15.41 -15.43 -6.43
CA LEU A 42 14.35 -14.84 -7.23
C LEU A 42 13.13 -14.52 -6.36
N TYR A 43 12.76 -13.25 -6.29
CA TYR A 43 11.51 -12.80 -5.69
C TYR A 43 10.51 -12.51 -6.80
N ILE A 44 9.49 -13.36 -6.96
CA ILE A 44 8.36 -13.06 -7.84
C ILE A 44 7.36 -12.24 -7.03
N LEU A 45 7.41 -10.92 -7.19
CA LEU A 45 6.42 -10.01 -6.62
C LEU A 45 5.13 -10.10 -7.43
N GLN A 46 4.23 -11.04 -7.12
CA GLN A 46 2.84 -10.97 -7.59
C GLN A 46 2.09 -9.87 -6.83
N GLY A 47 2.38 -8.61 -7.17
CA GLY A 47 1.69 -7.45 -6.64
C GLY A 47 0.34 -7.24 -7.31
N LYS A 48 -0.71 -6.98 -6.52
CA LYS A 48 -1.94 -6.37 -7.07
C LYS A 48 -1.66 -4.90 -7.35
N LEU A 49 -2.10 -4.40 -8.51
CA LEU A 49 -2.05 -2.96 -8.79
C LEU A 49 -2.86 -2.21 -7.74
N ARG A 50 -2.25 -1.18 -7.15
CA ARG A 50 -2.86 -0.35 -6.11
C ARG A 50 -2.54 1.13 -6.36
N PRO A 51 -3.51 2.03 -6.16
CA PRO A 51 -3.21 3.44 -5.99
C PRO A 51 -2.29 3.64 -4.77
N VAL A 52 -1.32 4.54 -4.91
CA VAL A 52 -0.39 4.91 -3.84
C VAL A 52 -0.27 6.43 -3.75
N ILE A 53 -0.02 6.94 -2.55
CA ILE A 53 0.43 8.32 -2.31
C ILE A 53 1.95 8.29 -2.25
N ILE A 54 2.61 9.12 -3.05
CA ILE A 54 4.06 9.28 -2.99
C ILE A 54 4.40 10.20 -1.81
N LEU A 55 5.15 9.69 -0.84
CA LEU A 55 5.59 10.45 0.34
C LEU A 55 6.95 11.11 0.12
N GLY A 56 7.82 10.46 -0.66
CA GLY A 56 9.17 10.96 -0.91
C GLY A 56 10.01 9.99 -1.74
N TYR A 57 11.29 10.28 -1.82
CA TYR A 57 12.30 9.47 -2.50
C TYR A 57 13.39 9.11 -1.50
N CYS A 58 13.94 7.91 -1.63
CA CYS A 58 15.14 7.50 -0.92
C CYS A 58 16.14 6.89 -1.92
N ASP A 59 17.42 7.15 -1.69
CA ASP A 59 18.48 6.48 -2.43
C ASP A 59 18.90 5.23 -1.66
N ALA A 60 19.07 4.12 -2.38
CA ALA A 60 19.55 2.85 -1.84
C ALA A 60 20.90 2.50 -2.47
N ASP A 61 21.90 2.27 -1.62
CA ASP A 61 23.30 1.98 -1.98
C ASP A 61 23.65 0.50 -1.81
N TRP A 62 22.67 -0.37 -1.63
CA TRP A 62 22.86 -1.82 -1.47
C TRP A 62 23.60 -2.52 -2.62
N LEU A 63 23.63 -1.92 -3.82
CA LEU A 63 24.40 -2.37 -4.99
C LEU A 63 25.67 -1.53 -5.22
N TYR A 64 25.96 -0.56 -4.36
CA TYR A 64 27.17 0.23 -4.38
C TYR A 64 28.25 -0.48 -3.56
N ASP A 65 29.42 -0.64 -4.14
CA ASP A 65 30.60 -1.17 -3.48
C ASP A 65 31.54 -0.01 -3.09
N PRO A 66 31.66 0.29 -1.78
CA PRO A 66 32.54 1.36 -1.32
C PRO A 66 34.02 1.12 -1.63
N MET A 67 34.46 -0.14 -1.72
CA MET A 67 35.87 -0.50 -1.90
C MET A 67 36.33 -0.26 -3.34
N THR A 68 35.48 -0.56 -4.31
CA THR A 68 35.76 -0.34 -5.72
C THR A 68 35.27 1.02 -6.23
N LYS A 69 34.54 1.78 -5.40
CA LYS A 69 33.78 2.98 -5.81
C LYS A 69 32.95 2.72 -7.07
N GLY A 70 32.46 1.49 -7.18
CA GLY A 70 31.69 0.98 -8.30
C GLY A 70 30.28 0.60 -7.86
N GLY A 71 29.37 0.47 -8.81
CA GLY A 71 27.99 0.06 -8.54
C GLY A 71 26.96 1.17 -8.75
N ILE A 72 25.70 0.86 -8.47
CA ILE A 72 24.54 1.68 -8.82
C ILE A 72 23.82 2.11 -7.55
N TRP A 73 23.59 3.42 -7.43
CA TRP A 73 22.65 3.96 -6.46
C TRP A 73 21.25 3.88 -7.05
N GLU A 74 20.37 3.12 -6.41
CA GLU A 74 18.99 2.97 -6.86
C GLU A 74 18.10 4.02 -6.23
N LYS A 75 17.23 4.63 -7.05
CA LYS A 75 16.22 5.56 -6.57
C LYS A 75 14.93 4.82 -6.27
N LEU A 76 14.61 4.71 -5.00
CA LEU A 76 13.36 4.15 -4.50
C LEU A 76 12.38 5.27 -4.17
N ILE A 77 11.10 4.96 -4.31
CA ILE A 77 9.99 5.89 -4.04
C ILE A 77 9.25 5.38 -2.80
N LEU A 78 9.14 6.20 -1.76
CA LEU A 78 8.41 5.84 -0.56
C LEU A 78 6.90 6.00 -0.83
N CYS A 79 6.19 4.87 -0.85
CA CYS A 79 4.80 4.81 -1.23
C CYS A 79 3.90 4.43 -0.06
N LEU A 80 2.80 5.18 0.09
CA LEU A 80 1.72 4.90 1.02
C LEU A 80 0.54 4.28 0.25
N PRO A 81 0.25 2.98 0.42
CA PRO A 81 -0.78 2.30 -0.36
C PRO A 81 -2.21 2.63 0.08
N ILE A 82 -3.12 2.70 -0.89
CA ILE A 82 -4.54 2.99 -0.71
C ILE A 82 -5.37 1.71 -0.93
N PHE A 83 -6.33 1.48 -0.05
CA PHE A 83 -7.24 0.34 -0.08
C PHE A 83 -8.69 0.82 -0.09
N THR A 84 -9.44 0.42 -1.12
CA THR A 84 -10.89 0.61 -1.14
C THR A 84 -11.55 -0.16 0.00
N PHE A 85 -12.54 0.45 0.65
CA PHE A 85 -13.45 -0.27 1.52
C PHE A 85 -14.28 -1.29 0.72
N LYS A 86 -14.60 -2.43 1.34
CA LYS A 86 -15.39 -3.51 0.75
C LYS A 86 -16.70 -3.62 1.51
N ALA A 87 -17.70 -4.29 0.93
CA ALA A 87 -19.00 -4.52 1.55
C ALA A 87 -18.96 -5.16 2.95
N ARG A 88 -17.88 -5.88 3.29
CA ARG A 88 -17.66 -6.46 4.62
C ARG A 88 -17.30 -5.43 5.71
N HIS A 89 -16.90 -4.22 5.34
CA HIS A 89 -16.57 -3.18 6.31
C HIS A 89 -17.86 -2.46 6.71
N SER A 90 -18.16 -2.49 8.01
CA SER A 90 -19.31 -1.77 8.57
C SER A 90 -19.19 -0.27 8.37
N GLN A 91 -20.33 0.43 8.30
CA GLN A 91 -20.35 1.89 8.27
C GLN A 91 -19.62 2.50 9.47
N ASP A 92 -19.84 1.96 10.66
CA ASP A 92 -19.16 2.36 11.90
C ASP A 92 -17.64 2.39 11.72
N TYR A 93 -17.05 1.31 11.23
CA TYR A 93 -15.61 1.25 10.93
C TYR A 93 -15.15 2.36 9.98
N VAL A 94 -15.92 2.67 8.94
CA VAL A 94 -15.59 3.75 8.00
C VAL A 94 -15.66 5.12 8.69
N VAL A 95 -16.68 5.36 9.51
CA VAL A 95 -16.84 6.62 10.26
C VAL A 95 -15.68 6.82 11.23
N LYS A 96 -15.22 5.78 11.94
CA LYS A 96 -14.03 5.86 12.81
C LYS A 96 -12.80 6.38 12.07
N ILE A 97 -12.63 5.97 10.81
CA ILE A 97 -11.50 6.40 9.97
C ILE A 97 -11.72 7.82 9.47
N GLN A 98 -12.95 8.20 9.09
CA GLN A 98 -13.31 9.56 8.68
C GLN A 98 -13.02 10.60 9.77
N ILE A 99 -13.22 10.23 11.03
CA ILE A 99 -12.94 11.10 12.19
C ILE A 99 -11.51 10.94 12.75
N PHE A 100 -10.63 10.23 12.05
CA PHE A 100 -9.23 10.01 12.43
C PHE A 100 -9.03 9.31 13.79
N GLU A 101 -9.99 8.49 14.23
CA GLU A 101 -9.90 7.72 15.49
C GLU A 101 -8.88 6.58 15.39
N ILE A 102 -8.69 6.01 14.18
CA ILE A 102 -7.76 4.90 13.95
C ILE A 102 -6.41 5.46 13.45
N PRO A 103 -5.34 5.47 14.27
CA PRO A 103 -4.12 6.22 13.98
C PRO A 103 -3.37 5.74 12.73
N ASN A 104 -3.40 4.43 12.44
CA ASN A 104 -2.68 3.86 11.31
C ASN A 104 -3.43 3.98 9.97
N LEU A 105 -4.67 4.49 9.98
CA LEU A 105 -5.50 4.61 8.79
C LEU A 105 -5.81 6.08 8.49
N PHE A 106 -5.59 6.48 7.23
CA PHE A 106 -5.93 7.81 6.74
C PHE A 106 -7.08 7.74 5.76
N TYR A 107 -8.16 8.46 6.05
CA TYR A 107 -9.34 8.48 5.19
C TYR A 107 -9.07 9.15 3.82
N ILE A 108 -9.52 8.52 2.74
CA ILE A 108 -9.49 9.07 1.38
C ILE A 108 -10.91 9.14 0.85
N LYS A 109 -11.40 10.37 0.70
CA LYS A 109 -12.70 10.65 0.10
C LYS A 109 -12.72 10.27 -1.40
N PRO A 110 -13.78 9.64 -1.91
CA PRO A 110 -13.93 9.38 -3.34
C PRO A 110 -13.94 10.69 -4.14
N SER A 111 -13.25 10.68 -5.28
CA SER A 111 -13.14 11.82 -6.19
C SER A 111 -13.00 11.37 -7.64
N ASN A 112 -13.72 12.05 -8.54
CA ASN A 112 -13.57 11.89 -10.00
C ASN A 112 -12.20 12.34 -10.53
N LYS A 113 -11.39 13.03 -9.71
CA LYS A 113 -10.04 13.46 -10.06
C LYS A 113 -8.97 12.42 -9.73
N GLY A 114 -9.30 11.31 -9.07
CA GLY A 114 -8.29 10.36 -8.61
C GLY A 114 -8.90 9.05 -8.14
N VAL A 115 -8.84 8.80 -6.83
CA VAL A 115 -9.41 7.60 -6.22
C VAL A 115 -10.94 7.71 -6.26
N THR A 116 -11.59 6.91 -7.10
CA THR A 116 -13.04 7.02 -7.38
C THR A 116 -13.92 6.42 -6.29
N GLU A 117 -13.35 5.54 -5.46
CA GLU A 117 -14.07 4.80 -4.43
C GLU A 117 -13.61 5.23 -3.03
N GLU A 118 -14.51 5.11 -2.05
CA GLU A 118 -14.17 5.42 -0.67
C GLU A 118 -13.10 4.46 -0.15
N SER A 119 -12.01 5.03 0.38
CA SER A 119 -10.79 4.28 0.63
C SER A 119 -10.08 4.74 1.90
N ALA A 120 -9.12 3.93 2.36
CA ALA A 120 -8.18 4.32 3.40
C ALA A 120 -6.74 4.04 2.94
N ALA A 121 -5.84 4.98 3.25
CA ALA A 121 -4.41 4.75 3.16
C ALA A 121 -3.91 4.10 4.46
N ARG A 122 -2.99 3.13 4.37
CA ARG A 122 -2.52 2.33 5.51
C ARG A 122 -1.07 2.65 5.84
N PHE A 123 -0.82 3.38 6.91
CA PHE A 123 0.51 3.83 7.28
C PHE A 123 1.46 2.69 7.63
N GLU A 124 0.95 1.61 8.23
CA GLU A 124 1.74 0.43 8.56
C GLU A 124 2.25 -0.34 7.32
N LEU A 125 1.73 -0.01 6.14
CA LEU A 125 2.13 -0.62 4.87
C LEU A 125 2.94 0.35 3.98
N ILE A 126 3.43 1.45 4.54
CA ILE A 126 4.38 2.33 3.82
C ILE A 126 5.62 1.52 3.48
N GLN A 127 6.01 1.55 2.20
CA GLN A 127 7.17 0.81 1.72
C GLN A 127 7.89 1.54 0.58
N PRO A 128 9.21 1.38 0.45
CA PRO A 128 9.94 1.82 -0.73
C PRO A 128 9.60 0.91 -1.93
N ILE A 129 9.37 1.52 -3.09
CA ILE A 129 9.07 0.84 -4.35
C ILE A 129 9.99 1.37 -5.44
N HIS A 130 10.51 0.50 -6.30
CA HIS A 130 11.33 0.92 -7.43
C HIS A 130 10.49 1.73 -8.43
N LYS A 131 11.07 2.81 -8.99
CA LYS A 131 10.35 3.69 -9.94
C LYS A 131 9.79 2.93 -11.15
N GLY A 132 10.48 1.88 -11.59
CA GLY A 132 10.04 1.04 -12.72
C GLY A 132 8.74 0.28 -12.48
N ASP A 133 8.35 0.07 -11.22
CA ASP A 133 7.13 -0.64 -10.85
C ASP A 133 5.94 0.31 -10.62
N LEU A 134 6.17 1.61 -10.81
CA LEU A 134 5.15 2.65 -10.63
C LEU A 134 4.65 3.14 -11.98
N GLN A 135 3.33 3.19 -12.10
CA GLN A 135 2.64 3.80 -13.22
C GLN A 135 1.82 5.00 -12.73
N PRO A 136 1.79 6.13 -13.48
CA PRO A 136 0.97 7.27 -13.11
C PRO A 136 -0.51 6.90 -13.06
N LEU A 137 -1.17 7.13 -11.92
CA LEU A 137 -2.62 7.06 -11.86
C LEU A 137 -3.20 8.31 -12.50
N LYS A 138 -3.93 8.13 -13.59
CA LYS A 138 -4.55 9.20 -14.37
C LYS A 138 -6.03 9.34 -14.01
N ASN A 139 -6.53 10.57 -14.06
CA ASN A 139 -7.97 10.84 -13.94
C ASN A 139 -8.71 10.58 -15.27
N LEU A 140 -10.02 10.84 -15.28
CA LEU A 140 -10.88 10.68 -16.47
C LEU A 140 -10.41 11.47 -17.72
N ASN A 141 -9.61 12.52 -17.52
CA ASN A 141 -9.04 13.34 -18.60
C ASN A 141 -7.59 12.98 -18.91
N GLU A 142 -7.14 11.80 -18.51
CA GLU A 142 -5.77 11.29 -18.63
C GLU A 142 -4.68 12.13 -17.93
N ARG A 143 -5.06 13.01 -17.00
CA ARG A 143 -4.12 13.88 -16.29
C ARG A 143 -3.69 13.26 -14.97
N PRO A 144 -2.41 13.44 -14.57
CA PRO A 144 -2.00 13.14 -13.20
C PRO A 144 -2.80 14.02 -12.23
N PHE A 145 -2.98 13.52 -11.02
CA PHE A 145 -3.60 14.29 -9.95
C PHE A 145 -2.71 14.30 -8.71
N LYS A 146 -2.98 15.25 -7.82
CA LYS A 146 -2.30 15.42 -6.55
C LYS A 146 -3.32 15.68 -5.46
N LEU A 147 -2.95 15.33 -4.23
CA LEU A 147 -3.69 15.77 -3.06
C LEU A 147 -3.66 17.30 -2.98
N SER A 148 -4.71 17.89 -2.41
CA SER A 148 -4.71 19.32 -2.09
C SER A 148 -3.70 19.60 -0.99
N GLY A 149 -3.27 20.87 -0.85
CA GLY A 149 -2.36 21.28 0.22
C GLY A 149 -2.93 20.97 1.61
N ASP A 150 -4.23 21.17 1.80
CA ASP A 150 -4.89 20.91 3.09
C ASP A 150 -4.97 19.42 3.39
N THR A 151 -5.34 18.58 2.42
CA THR A 151 -5.33 17.12 2.59
C THR A 151 -3.91 16.62 2.89
N LEU A 152 -2.89 17.20 2.25
CA LEU A 152 -1.50 16.86 2.52
C LEU A 152 -1.06 17.27 3.94
N LYS A 153 -1.49 18.43 4.44
CA LYS A 153 -1.24 18.84 5.83
C LYS A 153 -1.87 17.88 6.84
N VAL A 154 -3.13 17.49 6.63
CA VAL A 154 -3.82 16.52 7.49
C VAL A 154 -3.13 15.16 7.42
N LEU A 155 -2.72 14.72 6.22
CA LEU A 155 -1.96 13.47 6.03
C LEU A 155 -0.67 13.45 6.87
N TRP A 156 0.15 14.49 6.75
CA TRP A 156 1.41 14.57 7.49
C TRP A 156 1.18 14.68 9.00
N ASN A 157 0.17 15.44 9.43
CA ASN A 157 -0.19 15.51 10.85
C ASN A 157 -0.60 14.13 11.40
N HIS A 158 -1.46 13.41 10.68
CA HIS A 158 -1.93 12.08 11.09
C HIS A 158 -0.80 11.04 11.07
N LEU A 159 0.08 11.10 10.05
CA LEU A 159 1.27 10.26 9.99
C LEU A 159 2.23 10.54 11.16
N CYS A 160 2.41 11.81 11.55
CA CYS A 160 3.20 12.18 12.72
C CYS A 160 2.63 11.58 14.01
N ILE A 161 1.30 11.61 14.18
CA ILE A 161 0.61 10.99 15.32
C ILE A 161 0.84 9.48 15.32
N PHE A 162 0.71 8.82 14.17
CA PHE A 162 0.98 7.38 14.07
C PHE A 162 2.41 7.01 14.47
N LEU A 163 3.40 7.79 14.02
CA LEU A 163 4.82 7.51 14.27
C LEU A 163 5.31 7.90 15.67
N THR A 164 4.73 8.95 16.26
CA THR A 164 5.29 9.59 17.46
C THR A 164 4.31 9.78 18.60
N ALA A 165 3.03 9.42 18.40
CA ALA A 165 1.90 9.74 19.27
C ALA A 165 1.71 11.25 19.53
N ARG A 166 2.28 12.12 18.69
CA ARG A 166 2.18 13.58 18.80
C ARG A 166 1.80 14.23 17.47
N PRO A 167 0.91 15.25 17.48
CA PRO A 167 0.57 15.98 16.27
C PRO A 167 1.75 16.84 15.80
N LEU A 168 1.81 17.06 14.49
CA LEU A 168 2.76 18.01 13.90
C LEU A 168 2.27 19.45 14.07
N PHE A 169 0.94 19.65 14.04
CA PHE A 169 0.29 20.95 14.17
C PHE A 169 -0.84 20.86 15.21
N GLU A 170 -0.63 21.44 16.40
CA GLU A 170 -1.61 21.38 17.49
C GLU A 170 -2.94 22.06 17.15
N GLU A 171 -2.90 23.19 16.45
CA GLU A 171 -4.11 23.91 16.03
C GLU A 171 -4.95 23.07 15.07
N LEU A 172 -4.31 22.44 14.09
CA LEU A 172 -4.98 21.52 13.17
C LEU A 172 -5.61 20.35 13.92
N GLN A 173 -4.95 19.85 14.98
CA GLN A 173 -5.51 18.76 15.78
C GLN A 173 -6.80 19.18 16.51
N LYS A 174 -6.88 20.44 16.98
CA LYS A 174 -8.11 20.97 17.59
C LYS A 174 -9.24 21.06 16.56
N ASP A 175 -8.95 21.52 15.35
CA ASP A 175 -9.92 21.58 14.26
C ASP A 175 -10.43 20.19 13.87
N LEU A 176 -9.53 19.20 13.79
CA LEU A 176 -9.88 17.81 13.51
C LEU A 176 -10.73 17.18 14.62
N GLN A 177 -10.44 17.49 15.89
CA GLN A 177 -11.28 17.07 17.02
C GLN A 177 -12.67 17.69 16.96
N ALA A 178 -12.77 19.00 16.70
CA ALA A 178 -14.07 19.66 16.53
C ALA A 178 -14.87 19.04 15.37
N TYR A 179 -14.21 18.74 14.25
CA TYR A 179 -14.82 18.04 13.13
C TYR A 179 -15.32 16.63 13.51
N ALA A 180 -14.52 15.88 14.26
CA ALA A 180 -14.88 14.54 14.73
C ALA A 180 -16.15 14.57 15.61
N GLU A 181 -16.24 15.52 16.54
CA GLU A 181 -17.42 15.67 17.41
C GLU A 181 -18.68 16.05 16.62
N LEU A 182 -18.57 16.94 15.63
CA LEU A 182 -19.69 17.29 14.74
C LEU A 182 -20.20 16.08 13.94
N ILE A 183 -19.29 15.19 13.51
CA ILE A 183 -19.69 13.96 12.81
C ILE A 183 -20.41 13.01 13.76
N LYS A 184 -19.86 12.78 14.97
CA LYS A 184 -20.48 11.91 15.97
C LYS A 184 -21.89 12.40 16.32
N GLU A 185 -22.06 13.70 16.56
CA GLU A 185 -23.35 14.32 16.83
C GLU A 185 -24.34 14.08 15.67
N LYS A 186 -23.92 14.35 14.43
CA LYS A 186 -24.78 14.22 13.25
C LYS A 186 -25.25 12.79 13.00
N ILE A 187 -24.42 11.79 13.33
CA ILE A 187 -24.72 10.38 13.12
C ILE A 187 -25.46 9.79 14.34
N GLY A 188 -25.59 10.54 15.44
CA GLY A 188 -26.17 10.05 16.69
C GLY A 188 -25.26 9.06 17.44
N TRP A 189 -23.95 9.10 17.14
CA TRP A 189 -22.94 8.31 17.82
C TRP A 189 -22.63 8.96 19.18
N ARG A 190 -22.85 8.21 20.26
CA ARG A 190 -22.50 8.59 21.64
C ARG A 190 -21.32 7.78 22.13
#